data_AF-A0A9D8U2K1-F1
#
_entry.id   AF-A0A9D8U2K1-F1
#
_cell.length_a   1.000
_cell.length_b   1.000
_cell.length_c   1.000
_cell.angle_alpha   90.00
_cell.angle_beta   90.00
_cell.angle_gamma   90.00
#
_symmetry.space_group_name_H-M   'P 1'
#
loop_
_entity.id
_entity.type
_entity.pdbx_description
1 polymer ?
#
loop_
_entity_poly.entity_id
_entity_poly.type
_entity_poly.pdbx_seq_one_letter_code
_entity_poly.pdbx_strand_id
1 'polypeptide(L)'
;MRLLIVILTTAIWTFPCLGQSGFIHSDVPLWGYDEESVWPKNFQEDDSFGCAHNIRLGDWKLTDEEGEDGWFRFSNYGYIHCFIVVTKGDELASLESAKSELGFLVGLGKVKLNTSNYDLWALQLGSRPGSDYILFRSLAFEGAEKPITAFEFLPIECPNGHLREGPSLDILPTRYCAINSKQDLVSLAKKMAILKPAGELKFVDETLASK
;
A
#
# COMPACT_ATOMS: atom_id res chain seq x y z
N MET A 1 -4.55 -39.91 45.91
CA MET A 1 -3.68 -38.83 45.41
C MET A 1 -3.91 -38.71 43.91
N ARG A 2 -4.69 -37.72 43.45
CA ARG A 2 -4.95 -37.48 42.02
C ARG A 2 -3.99 -36.38 41.57
N LEU A 3 -3.11 -36.72 40.63
CA LEU A 3 -2.14 -35.81 40.03
C LEU A 3 -2.90 -34.91 39.03
N LEU A 4 -2.99 -33.62 39.32
CA LEU A 4 -3.54 -32.62 38.39
C LEU A 4 -2.40 -32.21 37.45
N ILE A 5 -2.47 -32.62 36.18
CA ILE A 5 -1.56 -32.14 35.14
C ILE A 5 -2.14 -30.82 34.62
N VAL A 6 -1.54 -29.70 35.04
CA VAL A 6 -1.80 -28.38 34.47
C VAL A 6 -1.00 -28.28 33.19
N ILE A 7 -1.66 -28.45 32.04
CA ILE A 7 -1.07 -28.17 30.73
C ILE A 7 -1.06 -26.64 30.59
N LEU A 8 0.10 -26.03 30.79
CA LEU A 8 0.38 -24.67 30.35
C LEU A 8 0.44 -24.67 28.82
N THR A 9 -0.68 -24.39 28.17
CA THR A 9 -0.70 -23.98 26.77
C THR A 9 -0.09 -22.58 26.70
N THR A 10 1.21 -22.50 26.44
CA THR A 10 1.83 -21.27 25.95
C THR A 10 1.16 -20.95 24.62
N ALA A 11 0.26 -19.97 24.60
CA ALA A 11 -0.14 -19.32 23.37
C ALA A 11 1.12 -18.73 22.75
N ILE A 12 1.58 -19.33 21.65
CA ILE A 12 2.61 -18.75 20.81
C ILE A 12 1.91 -17.57 20.13
N TRP A 13 2.26 -16.37 20.56
CA TRP A 13 1.79 -15.13 19.95
C TRP A 13 2.48 -15.00 18.59
N THR A 14 1.83 -15.46 17.54
CA THR A 14 2.16 -15.04 16.17
C THR A 14 1.71 -13.59 16.05
N PHE A 15 2.66 -12.69 15.81
CA PHE A 15 2.43 -11.28 15.50
C PHE A 15 1.35 -11.14 14.40
N PRO A 16 0.39 -10.23 14.56
CA PRO A 16 -0.51 -9.86 13.47
C PRO A 16 0.27 -8.94 12.52
N CYS A 17 1.20 -9.48 11.73
CA CYS A 17 1.56 -8.79 10.49
C CYS A 17 0.29 -8.76 9.62
N LEU A 18 -0.47 -7.66 9.66
CA LEU A 18 -1.63 -7.39 8.81
C LEU A 18 -2.63 -8.57 8.80
N GLY A 19 -3.59 -8.54 9.72
CA GLY A 19 -4.66 -9.52 9.86
C GLY A 19 -5.15 -10.10 8.52
N GLN A 20 -4.77 -11.36 8.26
CA GLN A 20 -5.40 -12.39 7.43
C GLN A 20 -5.96 -12.04 6.03
N SER A 21 -5.75 -10.85 5.49
CA SER A 21 -6.21 -10.39 4.18
C SER A 21 -5.00 -10.14 3.27
N GLY A 22 -4.78 -11.12 2.38
CA GLY A 22 -3.51 -11.37 1.72
C GLY A 22 -3.02 -10.26 0.78
N PHE A 23 -1.69 -10.20 0.65
CA PHE A 23 -0.99 -9.45 -0.38
C PHE A 23 -1.64 -9.70 -1.74
N ILE A 24 -1.85 -8.64 -2.53
CA ILE A 24 -2.20 -8.79 -3.94
C ILE A 24 -0.90 -8.89 -4.71
N HIS A 25 -0.75 -9.96 -5.47
CA HIS A 25 0.38 -10.18 -6.36
C HIS A 25 -0.10 -10.36 -7.80
N SER A 26 0.68 -9.86 -8.75
CA SER A 26 0.54 -10.16 -10.17
C SER A 26 1.85 -10.72 -10.70
N ASP A 27 1.76 -11.73 -11.55
CA ASP A 27 2.92 -12.39 -12.19
C ASP A 27 3.74 -11.42 -13.06
N VAL A 28 3.14 -10.31 -13.48
CA VAL A 28 3.79 -9.19 -14.19
C VAL A 28 3.24 -7.85 -13.72
N PRO A 29 3.98 -6.74 -13.88
CA PRO A 29 3.43 -5.39 -13.73
C PRO A 29 2.16 -5.22 -14.56
N LEU A 30 1.09 -4.75 -13.93
CA LEU A 30 -0.16 -4.50 -14.59
C LEU A 30 -0.09 -3.15 -15.30
N TRP A 31 0.56 -2.13 -14.72
CA TRP A 31 0.72 -0.82 -15.36
C TRP A 31 2.16 -0.54 -15.79
N GLY A 32 2.26 0.12 -16.94
CA GLY A 32 3.49 0.66 -17.50
C GLY A 32 3.64 2.16 -17.24
N TYR A 33 4.88 2.64 -17.35
CA TYR A 33 5.26 4.02 -17.07
C TYR A 33 4.51 5.06 -17.93
N ASP A 34 4.24 4.76 -19.20
CA ASP A 34 3.66 5.72 -20.17
C ASP A 34 2.14 5.92 -20.01
N GLU A 35 1.51 5.25 -19.05
CA GLU A 35 0.06 5.30 -18.88
C GLU A 35 -0.38 6.57 -18.15
N GLU A 36 -1.48 7.18 -18.62
CA GLU A 36 -2.00 8.45 -18.06
C GLU A 36 -2.29 8.35 -16.56
N SER A 37 -2.79 7.22 -16.08
CA SER A 37 -3.15 7.00 -14.67
C SER A 37 -1.94 6.78 -13.74
N VAL A 38 -0.73 6.66 -14.26
CA VAL A 38 0.47 6.29 -13.50
C VAL A 38 1.28 7.50 -13.05
N TRP A 39 1.64 7.54 -11.78
CA TRP A 39 2.45 8.57 -11.14
C TRP A 39 3.74 7.96 -10.55
N PRO A 40 4.88 8.67 -10.62
CA PRO A 40 5.02 10.08 -10.96
C PRO A 40 5.06 10.38 -12.46
N LYS A 41 4.84 11.64 -12.83
CA LYS A 41 4.96 12.13 -14.22
C LYS A 41 6.29 12.83 -14.43
N ASN A 42 6.92 12.63 -15.59
CA ASN A 42 7.99 13.53 -16.03
C ASN A 42 7.38 14.92 -16.25
N PHE A 43 8.02 15.97 -15.76
CA PHE A 43 7.82 17.29 -16.32
C PHE A 43 8.83 17.53 -17.44
N GLN A 44 8.35 18.09 -18.55
CA GLN A 44 9.18 18.61 -19.63
C GLN A 44 8.77 20.07 -19.80
N GLU A 45 9.44 20.96 -19.06
CA GLU A 45 9.56 22.35 -19.51
C GLU A 45 10.92 22.46 -20.21
N ASP A 46 11.04 23.35 -21.20
CA ASP A 46 12.12 23.34 -22.21
C ASP A 46 13.56 23.27 -21.66
N ASP A 47 13.78 23.58 -20.38
CA ASP A 47 15.08 23.49 -19.68
C ASP A 47 15.04 22.86 -18.27
N SER A 48 13.96 22.14 -17.87
CA SER A 48 13.84 21.57 -16.51
C SER A 48 13.62 20.04 -16.51
N PHE A 49 14.28 19.35 -15.57
CA PHE A 49 14.17 17.90 -15.37
C PHE A 49 13.64 17.55 -13.98
N GLY A 50 12.74 16.58 -13.91
CA GLY A 50 12.31 15.95 -12.67
C GLY A 50 10.90 15.38 -12.75
N CYS A 51 10.31 15.16 -11.57
CA CYS A 51 9.09 14.39 -11.40
C CYS A 51 7.99 15.18 -10.68
N ALA A 52 6.80 15.19 -11.26
CA ALA A 52 5.58 15.61 -10.59
C ALA A 52 4.94 14.42 -9.87
N HIS A 53 4.50 14.64 -8.63
CA HIS A 53 3.91 13.62 -7.77
C HIS A 53 2.53 14.05 -7.29
N ASN A 54 1.58 13.11 -7.26
CA ASN A 54 0.25 13.33 -6.69
C ASN A 54 0.20 13.15 -5.17
N ILE A 55 1.31 12.76 -4.54
CA ILE A 55 1.43 12.55 -3.09
C ILE A 55 2.50 13.47 -2.52
N ARG A 56 2.39 13.76 -1.22
CA ARG A 56 3.53 14.30 -0.48
C ARG A 56 4.63 13.25 -0.33
N LEU A 57 5.87 13.66 -0.62
CA LEU A 57 7.06 12.88 -0.33
C LEU A 57 7.52 13.13 1.11
N GLY A 58 8.17 12.15 1.71
CA GLY A 58 8.60 12.12 3.10
C GLY A 58 7.99 10.95 3.86
N ASP A 59 7.83 11.13 5.17
CA ASP A 59 7.41 10.08 6.08
C ASP A 59 5.89 10.05 6.29
N TRP A 60 5.37 8.84 6.37
CA TRP A 60 3.96 8.56 6.51
C TRP A 60 3.78 7.51 7.58
N LYS A 61 2.83 7.77 8.48
CA LYS A 61 2.46 6.85 9.54
C LYS A 61 1.23 6.04 9.12
N LEU A 62 1.35 4.73 9.15
CA LEU A 62 0.25 3.78 9.08
C LEU A 62 -0.27 3.56 10.49
N THR A 63 -1.59 3.62 10.67
CA THR A 63 -2.28 3.06 11.83
C THR A 63 -3.34 2.10 11.31
N ASP A 64 -3.23 0.83 11.65
CA ASP A 64 -4.17 -0.19 11.18
C ASP A 64 -5.46 -0.25 12.02
N GLU A 65 -6.33 -1.21 11.74
CA GLU A 65 -7.60 -1.37 12.46
C GLU A 65 -7.46 -1.85 13.92
N GLU A 66 -6.33 -2.49 14.25
CA GLU A 66 -5.99 -2.93 15.60
C GLU A 66 -5.31 -1.80 16.40
N GLY A 67 -4.94 -0.71 15.72
CA GLY A 67 -4.23 0.43 16.28
C GLY A 67 -2.73 0.20 16.33
N GLU A 68 -2.22 -0.79 15.61
CA GLU A 68 -0.79 -0.99 15.44
C GLU A 68 -0.23 0.03 14.45
N ASP A 69 0.96 0.51 14.77
CA ASP A 69 1.64 1.55 14.00
C ASP A 69 2.67 0.93 13.05
N GLY A 70 2.74 1.48 11.83
CA GLY A 70 3.80 1.22 10.87
C GLY A 70 4.23 2.50 10.17
N TRP A 71 5.31 2.44 9.41
CA TRP A 71 5.90 3.61 8.76
C TRP A 71 6.23 3.34 7.30
N PHE A 72 5.98 4.35 6.48
CA PHE A 72 6.32 4.40 5.07
C PHE A 72 7.15 5.67 4.82
N ARG A 73 8.19 5.57 4.00
CA ARG A 73 8.88 6.73 3.41
C ARG A 73 8.71 6.69 1.91
N PHE A 74 8.10 7.74 1.36
CA PHE A 74 8.01 7.95 -0.08
C PHE A 74 9.04 8.99 -0.51
N SER A 75 9.97 8.62 -1.37
CA SER A 75 10.95 9.55 -1.93
C SER A 75 10.99 9.48 -3.45
N ASN A 76 11.53 10.52 -4.07
CA ASN A 76 11.61 10.61 -5.52
C ASN A 76 12.90 9.95 -6.01
N TYR A 77 12.79 8.99 -6.93
CA TYR A 77 13.93 8.61 -7.76
C TYR A 77 13.99 9.63 -8.91
N GLY A 78 14.71 10.73 -8.74
CA GLY A 78 14.50 11.96 -9.54
C GLY A 78 15.52 12.30 -10.61
N TYR A 79 16.57 11.48 -10.83
CA TYR A 79 17.72 11.91 -11.63
C TYR A 79 17.65 11.50 -13.11
N ILE A 80 17.05 10.35 -13.44
CA ILE A 80 17.01 9.82 -14.83
C ILE A 80 15.62 9.30 -15.22
N HIS A 81 14.86 8.76 -14.26
CA HIS A 81 13.54 8.18 -14.49
C HIS A 81 12.63 8.43 -13.30
N CYS A 82 11.38 8.84 -13.52
CA CYS A 82 10.44 9.09 -12.43
C CYS A 82 9.87 7.80 -11.84
N PHE A 83 10.28 7.49 -10.61
CA PHE A 83 9.70 6.44 -9.77
C PHE A 83 9.46 6.96 -8.35
N ILE A 84 8.55 6.31 -7.64
CA ILE A 84 8.44 6.43 -6.19
C ILE A 84 9.38 5.38 -5.59
N VAL A 85 10.30 5.80 -4.73
CA VAL A 85 11.05 4.92 -3.85
C VAL A 85 10.25 4.76 -2.57
N VAL A 86 9.90 3.52 -2.24
CA VAL A 86 9.09 3.16 -1.08
C VAL A 86 9.95 2.39 -0.10
N THR A 87 10.09 2.93 1.11
CA THR A 87 10.69 2.21 2.24
C THR A 87 9.62 1.96 3.29
N LYS A 88 9.62 0.78 3.91
CA LYS A 88 8.67 0.40 4.96
C LYS A 88 9.42 -0.01 6.23
N GLY A 89 8.84 0.23 7.38
CA GLY A 89 9.38 -0.22 8.66
C GLY A 89 8.34 -0.14 9.77
N ASP A 90 8.54 -0.90 10.84
CA ASP A 90 7.60 -0.93 11.97
C ASP A 90 7.77 0.30 12.89
N GLU A 91 8.92 0.98 12.80
CA GLU A 91 9.27 2.19 13.55
C GLU A 91 9.88 3.23 12.61
N LEU A 92 9.73 4.52 12.94
CA LEU A 92 10.31 5.60 12.14
C LEU A 92 11.83 5.45 11.96
N ALA A 93 12.54 5.08 13.03
CA ALA A 93 13.99 4.92 13.01
C ALA A 93 14.45 3.75 12.11
N SER A 94 13.61 2.74 11.87
CA SER A 94 14.00 1.60 11.03
C SER A 94 14.02 1.95 9.53
N LEU A 95 13.34 3.03 9.11
CA LEU A 95 13.33 3.52 7.72
C LEU A 95 14.73 3.86 7.19
N GLU A 96 15.67 4.21 8.06
CA GLU A 96 17.05 4.56 7.67
C GLU A 96 17.86 3.36 7.14
N SER A 97 17.48 2.14 7.53
CA SER A 97 18.21 0.91 7.18
C SER A 97 17.34 -0.12 6.44
N ALA A 98 16.04 0.13 6.35
CA ALA A 98 15.10 -0.74 5.68
C ALA A 98 15.32 -0.79 4.17
N LYS A 99 14.95 -1.92 3.57
CA LYS A 99 15.02 -2.12 2.12
C LYS A 99 14.01 -1.20 1.44
N SER A 100 14.46 -0.50 0.41
CA SER A 100 13.59 0.28 -0.47
C SER A 100 13.19 -0.51 -1.72
N GLU A 101 12.01 -0.21 -2.22
CA GLU A 101 11.46 -0.75 -3.47
C GLU A 101 11.07 0.40 -4.41
N LEU A 102 11.21 0.18 -5.71
CA LEU A 102 10.67 1.10 -6.70
C LEU A 102 9.20 0.78 -6.94
N GLY A 103 8.40 1.83 -7.13
CA GLY A 103 6.99 1.70 -7.36
C GLY A 103 6.34 2.88 -8.08
N PHE A 104 5.05 2.71 -8.32
CA PHE A 104 4.17 3.67 -8.96
C PHE A 104 2.86 3.80 -8.20
N LEU A 105 2.33 5.01 -8.14
CA LEU A 105 0.96 5.23 -7.70
C LEU A 105 0.05 5.29 -8.94
N VAL A 106 -0.98 4.46 -8.96
CA VAL A 106 -1.85 4.26 -10.12
C VAL A 106 -3.28 4.64 -9.76
N GLY A 107 -3.87 5.58 -10.51
CA GLY A 107 -5.29 5.91 -10.38
C GLY A 107 -6.17 4.80 -10.95
N LEU A 108 -7.08 4.26 -10.15
CA LEU A 108 -8.01 3.17 -10.50
C LEU A 108 -9.44 3.66 -10.81
N GLY A 109 -9.65 4.97 -10.74
CA GLY A 109 -10.95 5.61 -10.94
C GLY A 109 -11.52 6.21 -9.66
N LYS A 110 -12.83 6.38 -9.60
CA LYS A 110 -13.52 7.04 -8.48
C LYS A 110 -14.66 6.18 -7.95
N VAL A 111 -15.01 6.40 -6.68
CA VAL A 111 -16.22 5.86 -6.04
C VAL A 111 -16.90 6.95 -5.21
N LYS A 112 -18.22 6.89 -5.12
CA LYS A 112 -19.01 7.75 -4.24
C LYS A 112 -19.49 6.95 -3.05
N LEU A 113 -19.16 7.40 -1.84
CA LEU A 113 -19.57 6.78 -0.59
C LEU A 113 -20.30 7.83 0.23
N ASN A 114 -21.58 7.58 0.53
CA ASN A 114 -22.47 8.56 1.17
C ASN A 114 -22.48 9.89 0.38
N THR A 115 -22.01 10.96 1.01
CA THR A 115 -21.94 12.31 0.44
C THR A 115 -20.58 12.65 -0.17
N SER A 116 -19.57 11.78 -0.04
CA SER A 116 -18.19 12.08 -0.41
C SER A 116 -17.75 11.30 -1.65
N ASN A 117 -16.95 11.95 -2.51
CA ASN A 117 -16.27 11.31 -3.63
C ASN A 117 -14.86 10.89 -3.17
N TYR A 118 -14.44 9.71 -3.59
CA TYR A 118 -13.13 9.16 -3.32
C TYR A 118 -12.43 8.79 -4.62
N ASP A 119 -11.15 9.12 -4.73
CA ASP A 119 -10.27 8.59 -5.76
C ASP A 119 -9.70 7.25 -5.27
N LEU A 120 -9.69 6.25 -6.15
CA LEU A 120 -9.14 4.93 -5.90
C LEU A 120 -7.73 4.85 -6.44
N TRP A 121 -6.83 4.24 -5.67
CA TRP A 121 -5.42 4.13 -6.02
C TRP A 121 -4.88 2.72 -5.78
N ALA A 122 -3.86 2.35 -6.54
CA ALA A 122 -2.98 1.24 -6.22
C ALA A 122 -1.53 1.74 -6.15
N LEU A 123 -0.78 1.33 -5.13
CA LEU A 123 0.67 1.39 -5.14
C LEU A 123 1.20 0.07 -5.67
N GLN A 124 1.74 0.11 -6.89
CA GLN A 124 2.45 -1.01 -7.52
C GLN A 124 3.90 -1.01 -7.02
N LEU A 125 4.36 -2.12 -6.48
CA LEU A 125 5.72 -2.31 -5.96
C LEU A 125 6.44 -3.41 -6.73
N GLY A 126 7.70 -3.15 -7.12
CA GLY A 126 8.51 -4.12 -7.83
C GLY A 126 8.09 -4.35 -9.28
N SER A 127 8.85 -5.19 -9.98
CA SER A 127 8.58 -5.51 -11.39
C SER A 127 8.95 -6.93 -11.82
N ARG A 128 9.88 -7.59 -11.11
CA ARG A 128 10.28 -8.99 -11.32
C ARG A 128 10.51 -9.66 -9.97
N PRO A 129 9.98 -10.88 -9.72
CA PRO A 129 9.25 -11.75 -10.66
C PRO A 129 7.79 -11.36 -10.90
N GLY A 130 7.35 -10.18 -10.44
CA GLY A 130 5.99 -9.67 -10.58
C GLY A 130 5.89 -8.32 -9.88
N SER A 131 4.67 -7.93 -9.53
CA SER A 131 4.43 -6.74 -8.72
C SER A 131 3.43 -7.01 -7.61
N ASP A 132 3.66 -6.40 -6.46
CA ASP A 132 2.69 -6.36 -5.37
C ASP A 132 1.85 -5.08 -5.46
N TYR A 133 0.60 -5.16 -5.01
CA TYR A 133 -0.33 -4.03 -5.04
C TYR A 133 -0.91 -3.78 -3.66
N ILE A 134 -0.83 -2.53 -3.24
CA ILE A 134 -1.53 -2.02 -2.07
C ILE A 134 -2.66 -1.12 -2.56
N LEU A 135 -3.88 -1.38 -2.10
CA LEU A 135 -5.05 -0.63 -2.53
C LEU A 135 -5.41 0.46 -1.52
N PHE A 136 -5.71 1.65 -2.04
CA PHE A 136 -6.11 2.79 -1.25
C PHE A 136 -7.35 3.47 -1.80
N ARG A 137 -7.98 4.26 -0.94
CA ARG A 137 -8.79 5.39 -1.37
C ARG A 137 -8.34 6.67 -0.68
N SER A 138 -8.52 7.80 -1.34
CA SER A 138 -8.34 9.12 -0.75
C SER A 138 -9.56 9.98 -1.06
N LEU A 139 -9.85 10.99 -0.23
CA LEU A 139 -10.89 11.96 -0.55
C LEU A 139 -10.54 12.66 -1.85
N ALA A 140 -11.49 12.68 -2.79
CA ALA A 140 -11.32 13.38 -4.05
C ALA A 140 -11.39 14.89 -3.80
N PHE A 141 -10.42 15.64 -4.32
CA PHE A 141 -10.43 17.10 -4.25
C PHE A 141 -11.02 17.69 -5.54
N GLU A 142 -11.99 18.59 -5.39
CA GLU A 142 -12.50 19.44 -6.47
C GLU A 142 -11.80 20.82 -6.37
N GLY A 143 -10.84 21.09 -7.26
CA GLY A 143 -10.07 22.34 -7.29
C GLY A 143 -8.56 22.15 -7.25
N ALA A 144 -7.80 23.25 -7.33
CA ALA A 144 -6.35 23.27 -7.59
C ALA A 144 -5.55 22.24 -6.77
N GLU A 145 -4.78 21.45 -7.53
CA GLU A 145 -3.95 20.28 -7.20
C GLU A 145 -3.21 20.40 -5.86
N LYS A 146 -3.81 19.89 -4.78
CA LYS A 146 -3.07 19.62 -3.55
C LYS A 146 -2.57 18.18 -3.60
N PRO A 147 -1.29 17.92 -3.30
CA PRO A 147 -0.80 16.56 -3.17
C PRO A 147 -1.56 15.86 -2.05
N ILE A 148 -1.85 14.58 -2.25
CA ILE A 148 -2.52 13.72 -1.28
C ILE A 148 -1.64 13.62 -0.02
N THR A 149 -2.26 13.78 1.15
CA THR A 149 -1.62 13.71 2.48
C THR A 149 -2.20 12.63 3.37
N ALA A 150 -3.24 11.93 2.91
CA ALA A 150 -3.88 10.84 3.64
C ALA A 150 -4.46 9.81 2.67
N PHE A 151 -4.31 8.53 3.02
CA PHE A 151 -4.97 7.41 2.37
C PHE A 151 -5.69 6.56 3.40
N GLU A 152 -6.80 5.96 2.99
CA GLU A 152 -7.44 4.86 3.70
C GLU A 152 -7.04 3.56 2.99
N PHE A 153 -6.45 2.61 3.73
CA PHE A 153 -6.13 1.29 3.21
C PHE A 153 -7.42 0.51 2.96
N LEU A 154 -7.54 -0.09 1.78
CA LEU A 154 -8.67 -0.95 1.48
C LEU A 154 -8.39 -2.38 2.01
N PRO A 155 -9.33 -3.00 2.72
CA PRO A 155 -9.21 -4.42 3.09
C PRO A 155 -9.18 -5.29 1.83
N ILE A 156 -8.60 -6.49 1.90
CA ILE A 156 -8.54 -7.41 0.76
C ILE A 156 -9.37 -8.66 1.01
N GLU A 157 -10.52 -8.76 0.35
CA GLU A 157 -11.27 -10.01 0.21
C GLU A 157 -10.95 -10.65 -1.14
N CYS A 158 -10.06 -11.64 -1.15
CA CYS A 158 -9.62 -12.26 -2.40
C CYS A 158 -10.80 -12.94 -3.14
N PRO A 159 -11.01 -12.66 -4.44
CA PRO A 159 -12.05 -13.32 -5.21
C PRO A 159 -11.84 -14.84 -5.26
N ASN A 160 -12.96 -15.58 -5.33
CA ASN A 160 -12.90 -17.04 -5.48
C ASN A 160 -12.03 -17.43 -6.68
N GLY A 161 -11.20 -18.45 -6.48
CA GLY A 161 -10.27 -18.95 -7.52
C GLY A 161 -9.01 -18.10 -7.74
N HIS A 162 -8.88 -16.94 -7.09
CA HIS A 162 -7.68 -16.09 -7.19
C HIS A 162 -6.72 -16.29 -6.01
N LEU A 163 -7.16 -16.96 -4.95
CA LEU A 163 -6.31 -17.28 -3.81
C LEU A 163 -5.25 -18.31 -4.21
N ARG A 164 -3.98 -17.96 -4.03
CA ARG A 164 -2.86 -18.87 -4.15
C ARG A 164 -2.33 -19.16 -2.76
N GLU A 165 -1.92 -20.40 -2.54
CA GLU A 165 -1.37 -20.86 -1.27
C GLU A 165 -0.31 -21.92 -1.55
N GLY A 166 0.86 -21.74 -0.96
CA GLY A 166 1.93 -22.73 -0.98
C GLY A 166 1.84 -23.67 0.22
N PRO A 167 2.84 -24.55 0.40
CA PRO A 167 3.04 -25.26 1.66
C PRO A 167 3.12 -24.27 2.85
N SER A 168 2.76 -24.73 4.04
CA SER A 168 3.01 -23.98 5.27
C SER A 168 4.52 -23.92 5.52
N LEU A 169 5.04 -22.71 5.76
CA LEU A 169 6.43 -22.44 6.09
C LEU A 169 6.55 -21.87 7.51
N ASP A 170 5.85 -22.51 8.46
CA ASP A 170 5.74 -22.06 9.86
C ASP A 170 5.14 -20.65 9.96
N ILE A 171 5.92 -19.66 10.43
CA ILE A 171 5.48 -18.27 10.59
C ILE A 171 5.47 -17.47 9.28
N LEU A 172 5.97 -18.02 8.18
CA LEU A 172 6.04 -17.32 6.90
C LEU A 172 4.74 -17.53 6.11
N PRO A 173 3.93 -16.48 5.90
CA PRO A 173 2.71 -16.59 5.11
C PRO A 173 3.06 -16.85 3.64
N THR A 174 2.47 -17.89 3.06
CA THR A 174 2.61 -18.22 1.63
C THR A 174 1.34 -17.94 0.82
N ARG A 175 0.28 -17.50 1.50
CA ARG A 175 -1.02 -17.20 0.90
C ARG A 175 -1.06 -15.76 0.37
N TYR A 176 -1.50 -15.60 -0.88
CA TYR A 176 -1.68 -14.29 -1.51
C TYR A 176 -2.84 -14.32 -2.51
N CYS A 177 -3.35 -13.15 -2.87
CA CYS A 177 -4.37 -12.98 -3.89
C CYS A 177 -3.73 -12.71 -5.25
N ALA A 178 -3.81 -13.66 -6.17
CA ALA A 178 -3.27 -13.52 -7.52
C ALA A 178 -4.25 -12.75 -8.41
N ILE A 179 -3.94 -11.49 -8.72
CA ILE A 179 -4.74 -10.65 -9.62
C ILE A 179 -3.88 -10.28 -10.83
N ASN A 180 -4.09 -10.99 -11.93
CA ASN A 180 -3.25 -10.88 -13.13
C ASN A 180 -3.87 -10.03 -14.25
N SER A 181 -4.87 -9.19 -13.92
CA SER A 181 -5.48 -8.28 -14.90
C SER A 181 -5.83 -6.92 -14.27
N LYS A 182 -5.69 -5.85 -15.07
CA LYS A 182 -6.08 -4.49 -14.66
C LYS A 182 -7.55 -4.42 -14.29
N GLN A 183 -8.41 -5.05 -15.09
CA GLN A 183 -9.86 -5.03 -14.89
C GLN A 183 -10.24 -5.67 -13.56
N ASP A 184 -9.62 -6.79 -13.22
CA ASP A 184 -9.89 -7.50 -11.96
C ASP A 184 -9.38 -6.68 -10.76
N LEU A 185 -8.21 -6.05 -10.85
CA LEU A 185 -7.72 -5.19 -9.78
C LEU A 185 -8.62 -3.96 -9.57
N VAL A 186 -9.06 -3.31 -10.63
CA VAL A 186 -10.01 -2.19 -10.55
C VAL A 186 -11.35 -2.64 -9.94
N SER A 187 -11.83 -3.82 -10.34
CA SER A 187 -13.10 -4.36 -9.83
C SER A 187 -12.99 -4.73 -8.35
N LEU A 188 -11.87 -5.32 -7.95
CA LEU A 188 -11.55 -5.61 -6.55
C LEU A 188 -11.47 -4.31 -5.75
N ALA A 189 -10.71 -3.30 -6.19
CA ALA A 189 -10.58 -2.02 -5.50
C ALA A 189 -11.94 -1.34 -5.30
N LYS A 190 -12.82 -1.32 -6.32
CA LYS A 190 -14.18 -0.78 -6.18
C LYS A 190 -15.02 -1.55 -5.17
N LYS A 191 -14.93 -2.89 -5.16
CA LYS A 191 -15.64 -3.73 -4.19
C LYS A 191 -15.13 -3.47 -2.78
N MET A 192 -13.82 -3.37 -2.58
CA MET A 192 -13.21 -3.16 -1.26
C MET A 192 -13.43 -1.74 -0.75
N ALA A 193 -13.54 -0.77 -1.65
CA ALA A 193 -13.76 0.62 -1.28
C ALA A 193 -15.10 0.88 -0.59
N ILE A 194 -16.08 -0.02 -0.60
CA ILE A 194 -17.33 0.15 0.16
C ILE A 194 -17.22 -0.37 1.60
N LEU A 195 -16.17 -1.13 1.91
CA LEU A 195 -15.94 -1.71 3.23
C LEU A 195 -15.33 -0.68 4.19
N LYS A 196 -15.31 -1.03 5.49
CA LYS A 196 -14.53 -0.29 6.48
C LYS A 196 -13.05 -0.38 6.09
N PRO A 197 -12.29 0.73 6.07
CA PRO A 197 -10.85 0.69 5.83
C PRO A 197 -10.13 -0.22 6.82
N ALA A 198 -9.09 -0.89 6.33
CA ALA A 198 -8.20 -1.71 7.15
C ALA A 198 -7.16 -0.88 7.94
N GLY A 199 -7.08 0.42 7.65
CA GLY A 199 -6.14 1.33 8.29
C GLY A 199 -6.10 2.67 7.58
N GLU A 200 -5.28 3.57 8.11
CA GLU A 200 -5.06 4.90 7.58
C GLU A 200 -3.56 5.18 7.45
N LEU A 201 -3.16 5.77 6.33
CA LEU A 201 -1.81 6.24 6.07
C LEU A 201 -1.82 7.76 6.03
N LYS A 202 -1.13 8.42 6.96
CA LYS A 202 -1.09 9.88 7.07
C LYS A 202 0.32 10.42 6.92
N PHE A 203 0.48 11.47 6.12
CA PHE A 203 1.74 12.18 6.00
C PHE A 203 2.10 12.85 7.34
N VAL A 204 3.37 12.72 7.74
CA VAL A 204 3.93 13.36 8.92
C VAL A 204 4.89 14.45 8.46
N ASP A 205 4.53 15.69 8.72
CA ASP A 205 5.38 16.83 8.42
C ASP A 205 6.54 16.90 9.44
N GLU A 206 7.78 16.87 8.97
CA GLU A 206 8.99 16.91 9.81
C GLU A 206 9.05 18.15 10.71
N THR A 207 8.36 19.24 10.37
CA THR A 207 8.27 20.43 11.23
C THR A 207 7.49 20.21 12.54
N LEU A 208 6.77 19.09 12.65
CA LEU A 208 6.03 18.69 13.85
C LEU A 208 6.74 17.59 14.67
N ALA A 209 7.78 16.95 14.13
CA ALA A 209 8.49 15.86 14.80
C ALA A 209 9.59 16.33 15.78
N SER A 210 9.91 17.63 15.79
CA SER A 210 10.96 18.23 16.62
C SER A 210 10.41 19.05 17.81
N LYS A 211 9.19 18.76 18.29
CA LYS A 211 8.61 19.39 19.48
C LYS A 211 8.31 18.37 20.57
#